data_AF-A0A1B9FW79-F1
#
_entry.id   AF-A0A1B9FW79-F1
#
_cell.length_a   1.000
_cell.length_b   1.000
_cell.length_c   1.000
_cell.angle_alpha   90.00
_cell.angle_beta   90.00
_cell.angle_gamma   90.00
#
_symmetry.space_group_name_H-M   'P 1'
#
loop_
_entity.id
_entity.type
_entity.pdbx_description
1 polymer ?
#
loop_
_entity_poly.entity_id
_entity_poly.type
_entity_poly.pdbx_seq_one_letter_code
_entity_poly.pdbx_strand_id
1 'polypeptide(L)'
;MASSSSKAPIKPIKQEPNQVYLHVSYSSPDPPTLPQNGLEAKYLGPIGELSGEGIYQIQSGGQPVKRDDQSWQNTQKDLLESVKRSEGVKSVKVLDEPRQRVKRDEF
;
A
#
# COMPACT_ATOMS: atom_id res chain seq x y z
N MET A 1 6.20 -24.07 29.95
CA MET A 1 5.83 -24.36 28.54
C MET A 1 6.25 -23.16 27.71
N ALA A 2 7.24 -23.33 26.84
CA ALA A 2 7.76 -22.27 25.98
C ALA A 2 6.96 -22.25 24.67
N SER A 3 6.30 -21.13 24.36
CA SER A 3 5.69 -20.89 23.05
C SER A 3 6.53 -19.82 22.36
N SER A 4 7.61 -20.25 21.70
CA SER A 4 8.35 -19.42 20.76
C SER A 4 7.49 -19.21 19.51
N SER A 5 6.68 -18.15 19.51
CA SER A 5 6.09 -17.65 18.26
C SER A 5 7.23 -17.05 17.44
N SER A 6 7.78 -17.85 16.54
CA SER A 6 8.76 -17.44 15.53
C SER A 6 8.10 -16.49 14.53
N LYS A 7 7.77 -15.26 14.97
CA LYS A 7 7.38 -14.17 14.08
C LYS A 7 8.67 -13.78 13.37
N ALA A 8 8.93 -14.41 12.23
CA ALA A 8 10.09 -14.09 11.39
C ALA A 8 10.14 -12.55 11.26
N PRO A 9 11.31 -11.92 11.44
CA PRO A 9 11.42 -10.48 11.33
C PRO A 9 10.85 -10.07 9.98
N ILE A 10 9.81 -9.23 10.02
CA ILE A 10 9.15 -8.72 8.83
C ILE A 10 10.23 -7.92 8.09
N LYS A 11 10.77 -8.51 7.01
CA LYS A 11 11.78 -7.82 6.21
C LYS A 11 11.18 -6.50 5.75
N PRO A 12 11.90 -5.37 5.89
CA PRO A 12 11.40 -4.11 5.40
C PRO A 12 11.09 -4.27 3.91
N ILE A 13 9.84 -3.99 3.54
CA ILE A 13 9.39 -4.04 2.16
C ILE A 13 10.22 -2.99 1.41
N LYS A 14 11.03 -3.43 0.45
CA LYS A 14 11.81 -2.51 -0.37
C LYS A 14 10.86 -1.76 -1.29
N GLN A 15 10.61 -0.49 -0.97
CA GLN A 15 9.78 0.39 -1.77
C GLN A 15 10.65 1.16 -2.77
N GLU A 16 10.38 0.99 -4.05
CA GLU A 16 11.05 1.71 -5.12
C GLU A 16 10.40 3.10 -5.30
N PRO A 17 11.16 4.20 -5.27
CA PRO A 17 10.59 5.54 -5.23
C PRO A 17 9.73 5.88 -6.46
N ASN A 18 10.03 5.26 -7.61
CA ASN A 18 9.30 5.49 -8.85
C ASN A 18 8.01 4.67 -8.96
N GLN A 19 7.74 3.74 -8.04
CA GLN A 19 6.59 2.84 -8.09
C GLN A 19 5.48 3.30 -7.16
N VAL A 20 4.26 2.90 -7.48
CA VAL A 20 3.08 3.24 -6.69
C VAL A 20 2.83 2.18 -5.62
N TYR A 21 2.73 2.64 -4.37
CA TYR A 21 2.34 1.81 -3.24
C TYR A 21 1.12 2.41 -2.54
N LEU A 22 0.23 1.55 -2.05
CA LEU A 22 -0.89 1.91 -1.22
C LEU A 22 -0.67 1.39 0.19
N HIS A 23 -0.90 2.25 1.17
CA HIS A 23 -1.20 1.85 2.53
C HIS A 23 -2.70 1.67 2.67
N VAL A 24 -3.14 0.45 2.94
CA VAL A 24 -4.54 0.13 3.22
C VAL A 24 -4.67 -0.30 4.68
N SER A 25 -5.57 0.36 5.40
CA SER A 25 -6.00 -0.04 6.73
C SER A 25 -7.33 -0.77 6.61
N TYR A 26 -7.43 -1.93 7.22
CA TYR A 26 -8.58 -2.83 7.18
C TYR A 26 -8.92 -3.36 8.59
N SER A 27 -10.18 -3.76 8.79
CA SER A 27 -10.66 -4.23 10.11
C SER A 27 -10.45 -5.72 10.32
N SER A 28 -10.24 -6.46 9.24
CA SER A 28 -10.09 -7.91 9.25
C SER A 28 -8.68 -8.31 9.69
N PRO A 29 -8.51 -9.49 10.31
CA PRO A 29 -7.19 -10.05 10.57
C PRO A 29 -6.43 -10.34 9.25
N ASP A 30 -7.16 -10.67 8.19
CA ASP A 30 -6.63 -10.95 6.87
C ASP A 30 -6.68 -9.72 5.93
N PRO A 31 -5.69 -9.56 5.03
CA PRO A 31 -5.69 -8.51 4.03
C PRO A 31 -6.86 -8.66 3.04
N PRO A 32 -7.66 -7.60 2.80
CA PRO A 32 -8.75 -7.66 1.84
C PRO A 32 -8.22 -7.86 0.41
N THR A 33 -8.99 -8.61 -0.39
CA THR A 33 -8.74 -8.69 -1.83
C THR A 33 -9.23 -7.40 -2.47
N LEU A 34 -8.33 -6.69 -3.14
CA LEU A 34 -8.63 -5.41 -3.75
C LEU A 34 -9.11 -5.59 -5.20
N PRO A 35 -10.01 -4.70 -5.68
CA PRO A 35 -10.57 -4.79 -7.02
C PRO A 35 -9.50 -4.59 -8.09
N GLN A 36 -9.63 -5.34 -9.18
CA GLN A 36 -8.81 -5.20 -10.38
C GLN A 36 -9.55 -4.34 -11.38
N ASN A 37 -9.15 -3.07 -11.56
CA ASN A 37 -9.78 -2.16 -12.51
C ASN A 37 -8.80 -1.75 -13.61
N GLY A 38 -8.25 -2.76 -14.33
CA GLY A 38 -7.09 -2.62 -15.22
C GLY A 38 -5.75 -2.45 -14.49
N LEU A 39 -5.81 -1.99 -13.24
CA LEU A 39 -4.72 -1.97 -12.28
C LEU A 39 -5.01 -2.98 -11.16
N GLU A 40 -4.00 -3.74 -10.80
CA GLU A 40 -4.02 -4.76 -9.75
C GLU A 40 -3.27 -4.24 -8.52
N ALA A 41 -3.82 -4.42 -7.33
CA ALA A 41 -3.15 -4.06 -6.09
C ALA A 41 -2.63 -5.33 -5.41
N LYS A 42 -1.32 -5.58 -5.53
CA LYS A 42 -0.65 -6.75 -4.97
C LYS A 42 -0.23 -6.51 -3.53
N TYR A 43 -0.72 -7.31 -2.61
CA TYR A 43 -0.28 -7.26 -1.22
C TYR A 43 1.21 -7.62 -1.09
N LEU A 44 1.99 -6.72 -0.48
CA LEU A 44 3.42 -6.93 -0.21
C LEU A 44 3.70 -7.35 1.23
N GLY A 45 2.81 -7.01 2.16
CA GLY A 45 2.96 -7.37 3.56
C GLY A 45 2.33 -6.34 4.51
N PRO A 46 2.34 -6.64 5.81
CA PRO A 46 1.76 -5.78 6.83
C PRO A 46 2.64 -4.57 7.12
N ILE A 47 2.04 -3.51 7.67
CA ILE A 47 2.78 -2.34 8.17
C ILE A 47 3.02 -2.49 9.67
N GLY A 48 4.29 -2.63 10.04
CA GLY A 48 4.70 -2.78 11.43
C GLY A 48 4.15 -4.07 12.05
N GLU A 49 3.85 -4.01 13.36
CA GLU A 49 3.30 -5.14 14.11
C GLU A 49 1.77 -5.10 14.26
N LEU A 50 1.15 -4.01 13.80
CA LEU A 50 -0.29 -3.78 13.96
C LEU A 50 -1.07 -4.64 12.98
N SER A 51 -2.05 -5.37 13.52
CA SER A 51 -3.00 -6.13 12.70
C SER A 51 -4.02 -5.19 12.09
N GLY A 52 -4.31 -5.36 10.80
CA GLY A 52 -5.25 -4.50 10.07
C GLY A 52 -4.60 -3.37 9.26
N GLU A 53 -3.29 -3.39 9.03
CA GLU A 53 -2.62 -2.45 8.13
C GLU A 53 -1.67 -3.18 7.18
N GLY A 54 -1.69 -2.80 5.90
CA GLY A 54 -0.94 -3.48 4.85
C GLY A 54 -0.49 -2.56 3.73
N ILE A 55 0.66 -2.92 3.13
CA ILE A 55 1.18 -2.29 1.92
C ILE A 55 0.77 -3.12 0.71
N TYR A 56 0.25 -2.45 -0.30
CA TYR A 56 -0.07 -3.01 -1.60
C TYR A 56 0.72 -2.27 -2.67
N GLN A 57 1.27 -2.98 -3.64
CA GLN A 57 1.93 -2.41 -4.82
C GLN A 57 0.94 -2.40 -5.98
N ILE A 58 0.85 -1.28 -6.69
CA ILE A 58 0.01 -1.21 -7.89
C ILE A 58 0.78 -1.78 -9.07
N GLN A 59 0.13 -2.69 -9.79
CA GLN A 59 0.63 -3.36 -10.97
C GLN A 59 -0.37 -3.22 -12.12
N SER A 60 0.13 -3.27 -13.35
CA SER A 60 -0.67 -3.35 -14.57
C SER A 60 -0.13 -4.52 -15.38
N GLY A 61 -0.96 -5.54 -15.60
CA GLY A 61 -0.55 -6.77 -16.28
C GLY A 61 0.67 -7.44 -15.63
N GLY A 62 0.71 -7.49 -14.29
CA GLY A 62 1.81 -8.04 -13.51
C GLY A 62 3.09 -7.18 -13.40
N GLN A 63 3.15 -6.00 -14.03
CA GLN A 63 4.29 -5.08 -13.93
C GLN A 63 3.99 -3.91 -12.99
N PRO A 64 4.93 -3.50 -12.12
CA PRO A 64 4.71 -2.38 -11.21
C PRO A 64 4.50 -1.07 -11.98
N VAL A 65 3.44 -0.35 -11.61
CA VAL A 65 3.10 0.93 -12.25
C VAL A 65 3.96 2.05 -11.69
N LYS A 66 4.42 2.92 -12.59
CA LYS A 66 5.20 4.10 -12.23
C LYS A 66 4.28 5.24 -11.77
N ARG A 67 4.76 6.06 -10.84
CA ARG A 67 3.99 7.21 -10.33
C ARG A 67 3.72 8.29 -11.38
N ASP A 68 4.67 8.46 -12.29
CA ASP A 68 4.56 9.39 -13.42
C ASP A 68 3.72 8.82 -14.58
N ASP A 69 3.25 7.58 -14.46
CA ASP A 69 2.46 6.96 -15.52
C ASP A 69 1.12 7.69 -15.68
N GLN A 70 0.85 8.13 -16.91
CA GLN A 70 -0.39 8.84 -17.22
C GLN A 70 -1.63 7.98 -16.95
N SER A 71 -1.54 6.65 -17.07
CA SER A 71 -2.63 5.75 -16.72
C SER A 71 -2.92 5.85 -15.23
N TRP A 72 -1.89 5.77 -14.38
CA TRP A 72 -2.02 5.93 -12.92
C TRP A 72 -2.65 7.28 -12.55
N GLN A 73 -2.16 8.39 -13.11
CA GLN A 73 -2.70 9.72 -12.83
C GLN A 73 -4.21 9.81 -13.10
N ASN A 74 -4.69 9.19 -14.19
CA ASN A 74 -6.10 9.18 -14.56
C ASN A 74 -6.95 8.21 -13.73
N THR A 75 -6.41 7.03 -13.39
CA THR A 75 -7.17 5.97 -12.70
C THR A 75 -6.98 5.97 -11.18
N GLN A 76 -6.02 6.74 -10.64
CA GLN A 76 -5.69 6.76 -9.20
C GLN A 76 -6.95 7.00 -8.36
N LYS A 77 -7.73 8.04 -8.70
CA LYS A 77 -8.89 8.42 -7.92
C LYS A 77 -9.95 7.32 -7.90
N ASP A 78 -10.24 6.74 -9.07
CA ASP A 78 -11.22 5.67 -9.23
C ASP A 78 -10.80 4.39 -8.50
N LEU A 79 -9.51 4.02 -8.60
CA LEU A 79 -8.96 2.88 -7.90
C LEU A 79 -8.99 3.08 -6.37
N LEU A 80 -8.63 4.25 -5.88
CA LEU A 80 -8.71 4.57 -4.44
C LEU A 80 -10.14 4.51 -3.91
N GLU A 81 -11.10 5.05 -4.67
CA GLU A 81 -12.52 4.97 -4.32
C GLU A 81 -13.01 3.51 -4.30
N SER A 82 -12.61 2.71 -5.30
CA SER A 82 -12.96 1.28 -5.39
C SER A 82 -12.35 0.46 -4.25
N VAL A 83 -11.08 0.70 -3.90
CA VAL A 83 -10.41 0.10 -2.75
C VAL A 83 -11.11 0.50 -1.45
N LYS A 84 -11.48 1.78 -1.29
CA LYS A 84 -12.20 2.25 -0.10
C LYS A 84 -13.60 1.63 0.04
N ARG A 85 -14.24 1.31 -1.08
CA ARG A 85 -15.54 0.60 -1.11
C ARG A 85 -15.42 -0.90 -0.90
N SER A 86 -14.21 -1.45 -0.90
CA SER A 86 -14.00 -2.87 -0.66
C SER A 86 -14.35 -3.23 0.77
N GLU A 87 -14.98 -4.39 0.95
CA GLU A 87 -15.43 -4.84 2.26
C GLU A 87 -14.25 -4.97 3.23
N GLY A 88 -14.42 -4.45 4.45
CA GLY A 88 -13.38 -4.50 5.48
C GLY A 88 -12.30 -3.41 5.38
N VAL A 89 -12.24 -2.63 4.29
CA VAL A 89 -11.32 -1.48 4.19
C VAL A 89 -11.84 -0.29 4.99
N LYS A 90 -11.00 0.20 5.91
CA LYS A 90 -11.26 1.43 6.70
C LYS A 90 -10.69 2.66 6.01
N SER A 91 -9.47 2.55 5.51
CA SER A 91 -8.75 3.67 4.94
C SER A 91 -7.78 3.20 3.86
N VAL A 92 -7.58 4.04 2.85
CA VAL A 92 -6.56 3.83 1.82
C VAL A 92 -5.82 5.14 1.61
N LYS A 93 -4.50 5.06 1.55
CA LYS A 93 -3.60 6.18 1.29
C LYS A 93 -2.57 5.74 0.26
N VAL A 94 -2.33 6.57 -0.74
CA VAL A 94 -1.15 6.40 -1.59
C VAL A 94 0.06 6.75 -0.73
N LEU A 95 1.01 5.81 -0.64
CA LEU A 95 2.34 6.13 -0.14
C LEU A 95 3.03 6.89 -1.25
N ASP A 96 2.86 8.21 -1.22
CA ASP A 96 3.72 9.13 -1.95
C ASP A 96 5.14 9.00 -1.40
N GLU A 97 6.15 9.53 -2.11
CA GLU A 97 7.53 9.52 -1.58
C GLU A 97 7.51 10.03 -0.14
N PRO A 98 8.45 9.63 0.73
CA PRO A 98 8.75 10.50 1.86
C PRO A 98 9.05 11.85 1.23
N ARG A 99 8.05 12.75 1.21
CA ARG A 99 8.22 14.17 0.98
C ARG A 99 9.26 14.49 2.02
N GLN A 100 10.51 14.51 1.58
CA GLN A 100 11.66 14.89 2.34
C GLN A 100 11.18 16.18 2.96
N ARG A 101 10.89 16.15 4.27
CA ARG A 101 10.37 17.33 4.96
C ARG A 101 11.46 18.34 4.70
N VAL A 102 11.20 19.26 3.78
CA VAL A 102 12.04 20.41 3.57
C VAL A 102 11.95 21.06 4.93
N LYS A 103 13.00 20.88 5.75
CA LYS A 103 13.20 21.67 6.94
C LYS A 103 13.11 23.09 6.41
N ARG A 104 11.97 23.75 6.63
CA ARG A 104 11.86 25.17 6.36
C ARG A 104 12.76 25.78 7.41
N ASP A 105 13.96 26.11 6.99
CA ASP A 105 14.88 26.94 7.74
C ASP A 105 14.16 28.28 7.91
N GLU A 106 13.57 28.48 9.10
CA GLU A 106 13.03 29.78 9.47
C GLU A 106 14.24 30.64 9.83
N PHE A 107 14.67 31.46 8.87
CA PHE A 107 15.59 32.58 9.06
C PHE A 107 14.86 33.79 9.65
#